data_AF-A0A814S4B8-F1
#
_entry.id   AF-A0A814S4B8-F1
#
_cell.length_a   1.000
_cell.length_b   1.000
_cell.length_c   1.000
_cell.angle_alpha   90.00
_cell.angle_beta   90.00
_cell.angle_gamma   90.00
#
_symmetry.space_group_name_H-M   'P 1'
#
loop_
_entity.id
_entity.type
_entity.pdbx_description
1 polymer ?
#
loop_
_entity_poly.entity_id
_entity_poly.type
_entity_poly.pdbx_seq_one_letter_code
_entity_poly.pdbx_strand_id
1 'polypeptide(L)'
;MLHITNRKVAGLNTQWASFHGFSVLFNNLGDKCLQSRRPGMLDLVNDVNDNPALKFYAILHEGITRLNINFLTNQFLFCALPPSTYHVTLWGGLNDRHVTKIEPQYRSIVEKWLLDLPESFCNTPKSIFDLPATSPLCLKRDWNINFCFDGLKVWNNSVLVAALRPDENSISVFEQLSEERSQLNEKVHDRLNIDTDTKAYTPHVSLGYFANEEGAQRASHFVDEWNQWFSNACQDNLLSFNNADIYGLTDMVTFFKAVDN
;
A
#
# COMPACT_ATOMS: atom_id res chain seq x y z
N MET A 1 -18.41 -22.40 -10.55
CA MET A 1 -17.11 -22.12 -11.21
C MET A 1 -16.53 -20.89 -10.53
N LEU A 2 -15.28 -20.94 -10.08
CA LEU A 2 -14.62 -19.80 -9.43
C LEU A 2 -14.37 -18.72 -10.50
N HIS A 3 -14.95 -17.53 -10.34
CA HIS A 3 -14.76 -16.41 -11.27
C HIS A 3 -14.02 -15.28 -10.56
N ILE A 4 -12.73 -15.12 -10.88
CA ILE A 4 -11.87 -14.06 -10.34
C ILE A 4 -11.97 -12.85 -11.28
N THR A 5 -12.49 -11.74 -10.77
CA THR A 5 -12.61 -10.47 -11.52
C THR A 5 -11.68 -9.39 -10.98
N ASN A 6 -11.17 -9.56 -9.75
CA ASN A 6 -10.18 -8.66 -9.19
C ASN A 6 -8.82 -8.89 -9.84
N ARG A 7 -8.41 -7.96 -10.71
CA ARG A 7 -7.13 -7.97 -11.44
C ARG A 7 -5.86 -8.01 -10.58
N LYS A 8 -5.96 -7.90 -9.26
CA LYS A 8 -4.83 -8.04 -8.33
C LYS A 8 -4.65 -9.49 -7.85
N VAL A 9 -5.68 -10.33 -7.99
CA VAL A 9 -5.69 -11.72 -7.54
C VAL A 9 -5.58 -12.62 -8.78
N ALA A 10 -4.60 -13.52 -8.79
CA ALA A 10 -4.45 -14.56 -9.82
C ALA A 10 -5.05 -15.90 -9.37
N GLY A 11 -5.14 -16.12 -8.04
CA GLY A 11 -5.70 -17.33 -7.46
C GLY A 11 -5.83 -17.20 -5.94
N LEU A 12 -6.64 -18.08 -5.33
CA LEU A 12 -6.96 -18.02 -3.90
C LEU A 12 -5.89 -18.64 -2.98
N ASN A 13 -4.92 -19.38 -3.53
CA ASN A 13 -3.77 -19.90 -2.78
C ASN A 13 -2.65 -18.86 -2.72
N THR A 14 -2.95 -17.64 -2.28
CA THR A 14 -1.99 -16.51 -2.22
C THR A 14 -1.27 -16.25 -3.55
N GLN A 15 -2.02 -16.31 -4.66
CA GLN A 15 -1.48 -16.06 -5.99
C GLN A 15 -1.88 -14.66 -6.44
N TRP A 16 -0.88 -13.82 -6.69
CA TRP A 16 -1.05 -12.42 -7.05
C TRP A 16 -0.87 -12.24 -8.55
N ALA A 17 -1.69 -11.39 -9.13
CA ALA A 17 -1.53 -11.02 -10.52
C ALA A 17 -0.42 -9.97 -10.68
N SER A 18 0.22 -9.99 -11.84
CA SER A 18 1.19 -8.96 -12.24
C SER A 18 0.56 -7.57 -12.10
N PHE A 19 1.27 -6.68 -11.41
CA PHE A 19 0.87 -5.31 -11.16
C PHE A 19 2.10 -4.42 -10.98
N HIS A 20 2.66 -3.96 -12.09
CA HIS A 20 3.86 -3.15 -12.11
C HIS A 20 3.55 -1.69 -11.84
N GLY A 21 4.42 -1.04 -11.07
CA GLY A 21 4.30 0.38 -10.79
C GLY A 21 5.23 0.87 -9.70
N PHE A 22 4.90 2.05 -9.16
CA PHE A 22 5.52 2.59 -7.97
C PHE A 22 4.51 3.33 -7.10
N SER A 23 4.84 3.49 -5.83
CA SER A 23 4.11 4.29 -4.85
C SER A 23 5.07 4.95 -3.87
N VAL A 24 4.64 6.01 -3.21
CA VAL A 24 5.32 6.51 -2.00
C VAL A 24 4.70 5.80 -0.81
N LEU A 25 5.52 5.08 -0.05
CA LEU A 25 5.11 4.37 1.16
C LEU A 25 5.73 5.06 2.37
N PHE A 26 5.00 5.12 3.47
CA PHE A 26 5.64 5.41 4.73
C PHE A 26 6.66 4.31 5.06
N ASN A 27 7.84 4.71 5.51
CA ASN A 27 8.85 3.73 5.91
C ASN A 27 8.48 3.15 7.27
N ASN A 28 8.28 1.83 7.31
CA ASN A 28 8.22 1.09 8.56
C ASN A 28 9.54 1.28 9.35
N LEU A 29 9.51 1.12 10.67
CA LEU A 29 10.58 1.54 11.61
C LEU A 29 11.97 0.94 11.29
N GLY A 30 12.70 1.62 10.39
CA GLY A 30 14.13 1.44 10.07
C GLY A 30 14.46 0.31 9.10
N ASP A 31 15.73 0.26 8.67
CA ASP A 31 16.31 -0.69 7.70
C ASP A 31 16.09 -2.18 8.03
N LYS A 32 15.62 -2.50 9.25
CA LYS A 32 15.26 -3.86 9.67
C LYS A 32 14.03 -4.42 8.95
N CYS A 33 13.22 -3.55 8.33
CA CYS A 33 12.10 -3.97 7.48
C CYS A 33 12.52 -4.11 6.02
N LEU A 34 13.82 -4.06 5.73
CA LEU A 34 14.37 -4.13 4.39
C LEU A 34 15.39 -5.27 4.30
N GLN A 35 15.34 -6.03 3.22
CA GLN A 35 16.32 -7.08 2.93
C GLN A 35 17.02 -6.79 1.60
N SER A 36 18.33 -7.06 1.52
CA SER A 36 19.02 -6.94 0.24
C SER A 36 18.43 -7.92 -0.78
N ARG A 37 17.88 -7.36 -1.86
CA ARG A 37 17.51 -8.13 -3.05
C ARG A 37 18.75 -8.38 -3.90
N ARG A 38 19.53 -7.32 -4.11
CA ARG A 38 20.75 -7.24 -4.90
C ARG A 38 21.50 -5.94 -4.61
N PRO A 39 22.73 -5.73 -5.11
CA PRO A 39 23.42 -4.45 -4.97
C PRO A 39 22.55 -3.27 -5.46
N GLY A 40 22.36 -2.27 -4.60
CA GLY A 40 21.59 -1.06 -4.90
C GLY A 40 20.07 -1.18 -4.79
N MET A 41 19.51 -2.33 -4.39
CA MET A 41 18.06 -2.51 -4.24
C MET A 41 17.70 -3.39 -3.03
N LEU A 42 16.69 -2.95 -2.28
CA LEU A 42 16.18 -3.61 -1.09
C LEU A 42 14.71 -3.99 -1.28
N ASP A 43 14.32 -5.17 -0.80
CA ASP A 43 12.92 -5.61 -0.68
C ASP A 43 12.34 -5.20 0.67
N LEU A 44 11.07 -4.79 0.69
CA LEU A 44 10.30 -4.62 1.92
C LEU A 44 9.95 -6.00 2.49
N VAL A 45 10.45 -6.27 3.69
CA VAL A 45 10.22 -7.53 4.41
C VAL A 45 9.94 -7.20 5.88
N ASN A 46 8.65 -7.10 6.23
CA ASN A 46 8.24 -6.87 7.61
C ASN A 46 8.23 -8.16 8.42
N ASP A 47 9.25 -8.37 9.26
CA ASP A 47 9.21 -9.48 10.20
C ASP A 47 8.35 -9.14 11.43
N VAL A 48 7.04 -9.39 11.30
CA VAL A 48 6.07 -9.06 12.36
C VAL A 48 6.20 -9.94 13.60
N ASN A 49 6.88 -11.08 13.51
CA ASN A 49 7.04 -12.01 14.64
C ASN A 49 8.25 -11.63 15.49
N ASP A 50 9.34 -11.19 14.86
CA ASP A 50 10.61 -10.93 15.54
C ASP A 50 10.89 -9.45 15.80
N ASN A 51 10.04 -8.53 15.31
CA ASN A 51 10.20 -7.09 15.51
C ASN A 51 9.08 -6.48 16.39
N PRO A 52 9.35 -6.17 17.68
CA PRO A 52 8.39 -5.50 18.56
C PRO A 52 7.90 -4.14 18.04
N ALA A 53 8.68 -3.47 17.19
CA ALA A 53 8.31 -2.21 16.56
C ALA A 53 7.14 -2.38 15.57
N LEU A 54 6.90 -3.60 15.09
CA LEU A 54 5.81 -3.97 14.17
C LEU A 54 4.60 -4.57 14.89
N LYS A 55 4.48 -4.39 16.22
CA LYS A 55 3.39 -4.94 17.03
C LYS A 55 2.00 -4.63 16.45
N PHE A 56 1.78 -3.44 15.90
CA PHE A 56 0.52 -3.08 15.25
C PHE A 56 0.19 -4.04 14.08
N TYR A 57 1.16 -4.33 13.21
CA TYR A 57 0.99 -5.28 12.11
C TYR A 57 0.85 -6.72 12.59
N ALA A 58 1.55 -7.11 13.67
CA ALA A 58 1.39 -8.42 14.30
C ALA A 58 -0.05 -8.63 14.79
N ILE A 59 -0.65 -7.62 15.43
CA ILE A 59 -2.06 -7.66 15.88
C ILE A 59 -3.01 -7.81 14.68
N LEU A 60 -2.78 -7.06 13.59
CA LEU A 60 -3.61 -7.20 12.39
C LEU A 60 -3.51 -8.60 11.78
N HIS A 61 -2.32 -9.18 11.76
CA HIS A 61 -2.10 -10.54 11.27
C HIS A 61 -2.77 -11.60 12.15
N GLU A 62 -2.66 -11.47 13.48
CA GLU A 62 -3.34 -12.33 14.43
C GLU A 62 -4.86 -12.27 14.23
N GLY A 63 -5.41 -11.07 14.01
CA GLY A 63 -6.83 -10.88 13.72
C GLY A 63 -7.31 -11.64 12.49
N ILE A 64 -6.59 -11.51 11.36
CA ILE A 64 -6.91 -12.27 10.15
C ILE A 64 -6.82 -13.77 10.39
N THR A 65 -5.83 -14.22 11.17
CA THR A 65 -5.69 -15.65 11.54
C THR A 65 -6.86 -16.13 12.39
N ARG A 66 -7.32 -15.32 13.35
CA ARG A 66 -8.48 -15.61 14.22
C ARG A 66 -9.80 -15.69 13.44
N LEU A 67 -9.97 -14.87 12.40
CA LEU A 67 -11.10 -14.97 11.48
C LEU A 67 -11.09 -16.26 10.64
N ASN A 68 -10.04 -17.08 10.77
CA ASN A 68 -9.80 -18.32 10.03
C ASN A 68 -9.65 -18.06 8.53
N ILE A 69 -8.41 -18.01 8.05
CA ILE A 69 -8.08 -17.74 6.65
C ILE A 69 -8.82 -18.71 5.71
N ASN A 70 -8.90 -20.00 6.05
CA ASN A 70 -9.63 -20.98 5.22
C ASN A 70 -11.12 -20.66 5.15
N PHE A 71 -11.73 -20.20 6.25
CA PHE A 71 -13.11 -19.73 6.25
C PHE A 71 -13.26 -18.50 5.34
N LEU A 72 -12.40 -17.50 5.49
CA LEU A 72 -12.43 -16.28 4.67
C LEU A 72 -12.29 -16.59 3.18
N THR A 73 -11.35 -17.45 2.81
CA THR A 73 -11.13 -17.88 1.43
C THR A 73 -12.33 -18.64 0.88
N ASN A 74 -12.89 -19.59 1.63
CA ASN A 74 -13.99 -20.43 1.12
C ASN A 74 -15.34 -19.69 1.06
N GLN A 75 -15.62 -18.79 2.00
CA GLN A 75 -16.91 -18.08 2.06
C GLN A 75 -16.92 -16.78 1.24
N PHE A 76 -15.80 -16.05 1.27
CA PHE A 76 -15.73 -14.71 0.71
C PHE A 76 -14.76 -14.60 -0.47
N LEU A 77 -14.10 -15.70 -0.86
CA LEU A 77 -13.07 -15.69 -1.91
C LEU A 77 -11.96 -14.69 -1.59
N PHE A 78 -11.62 -14.60 -0.30
CA PHE A 78 -10.60 -13.70 0.21
C PHE A 78 -9.21 -14.29 0.06
N CYS A 79 -8.30 -13.50 -0.47
CA CYS A 79 -6.87 -13.79 -0.58
C CYS A 79 -6.13 -12.85 0.40
N ALA A 80 -5.71 -13.40 1.54
CA ALA A 80 -4.98 -12.65 2.56
C ALA A 80 -3.59 -12.23 2.07
N LEU A 81 -3.17 -11.01 2.40
CA LEU A 81 -1.79 -10.56 2.18
C LEU A 81 -0.87 -11.18 3.25
N PRO A 82 0.37 -11.55 2.89
CA PRO A 82 1.38 -11.90 3.87
C PRO A 82 1.68 -10.67 4.76
N PRO A 83 1.85 -10.86 6.09
CA PRO A 83 2.14 -9.74 6.99
C PRO A 83 3.48 -9.05 6.68
N SER A 84 4.40 -9.76 6.01
CA SER A 84 5.66 -9.21 5.52
C SER A 84 5.49 -8.05 4.55
N THR A 85 4.31 -7.89 3.97
CA THR A 85 4.02 -6.88 2.95
C THR A 85 3.12 -5.76 3.49
N TYR A 86 2.76 -5.77 4.78
CA TYR A 86 1.91 -4.73 5.35
C TYR A 86 2.60 -3.36 5.33
N HIS A 87 1.90 -2.36 4.81
CA HIS A 87 2.41 -1.01 4.69
C HIS A 87 1.24 -0.03 4.64
N VAL A 88 1.56 1.26 4.79
CA VAL A 88 0.64 2.37 4.56
C VAL A 88 1.13 3.15 3.35
N THR A 89 0.33 3.13 2.29
CA THR A 89 0.59 3.93 1.08
C THR A 89 0.31 5.38 1.38
N LEU A 90 1.33 6.22 1.31
CA LEU A 90 1.19 7.67 1.42
C LEU A 90 0.63 8.25 0.12
N TRP A 91 1.13 7.79 -1.02
CA TRP A 91 0.68 8.26 -2.33
C TRP A 91 0.81 7.15 -3.37
N GLY A 92 -0.29 6.83 -4.04
CA GLY A 92 -0.30 5.91 -5.17
C GLY A 92 0.35 6.57 -6.38
N GLY A 93 1.33 5.90 -7.00
CA GLY A 93 2.00 6.42 -8.19
C GLY A 93 1.53 5.80 -9.49
N LEU A 94 2.43 5.82 -10.47
CA LEU A 94 2.18 5.25 -11.78
C LEU A 94 2.14 3.72 -11.72
N ASN A 95 1.22 3.10 -12.45
CA ASN A 95 1.14 1.64 -12.58
C ASN A 95 0.54 1.27 -13.95
N ASP A 96 0.48 -0.02 -14.24
CA ASP A 96 -0.02 -0.59 -15.50
C ASP A 96 -1.38 -0.03 -15.95
N ARG A 97 -2.25 0.38 -15.01
CA ARG A 97 -3.60 0.89 -15.31
C ARG A 97 -3.57 2.27 -15.98
N HIS A 98 -2.49 3.02 -15.82
CA HIS A 98 -2.37 4.39 -16.27
C HIS A 98 -1.82 4.50 -17.70
N VAL A 99 -1.10 3.47 -18.18
CA VAL A 99 -0.38 3.46 -19.46
C VAL A 99 -1.19 4.00 -20.63
N THR A 100 -2.44 3.56 -20.78
CA THR A 100 -3.31 3.95 -21.90
C THR A 100 -3.80 5.39 -21.83
N LYS A 101 -3.76 6.01 -20.64
CA LYS A 101 -4.21 7.38 -20.38
C LYS A 101 -3.07 8.40 -20.38
N ILE A 102 -1.84 7.94 -20.21
CA ILE A 102 -0.66 8.82 -20.19
C ILE A 102 -0.52 9.60 -21.50
N GLU A 103 -0.09 10.85 -21.34
CA GLU A 103 0.34 11.73 -22.43
C GLU A 103 1.22 10.98 -23.46
N PRO A 104 0.90 11.04 -24.76
CA PRO A 104 1.53 10.20 -25.78
C PRO A 104 3.06 10.26 -25.80
N GLN A 105 3.65 11.42 -25.48
CA GLN A 105 5.10 11.63 -25.46
C GLN A 105 5.83 10.84 -24.36
N TYR A 106 5.14 10.40 -23.30
CA TYR A 106 5.73 9.59 -22.23
C TYR A 106 5.36 8.11 -22.32
N ARG A 107 4.35 7.74 -23.12
CA ARG A 107 3.79 6.38 -23.11
C ARG A 107 4.83 5.29 -23.34
N SER A 108 5.65 5.42 -24.39
CA SER A 108 6.65 4.40 -24.73
C SER A 108 7.74 4.25 -23.66
N ILE A 109 8.14 5.35 -23.03
CA ILE A 109 9.15 5.33 -21.95
C ILE A 109 8.59 4.66 -20.70
N VAL A 110 7.32 4.94 -20.38
CA VAL A 110 6.61 4.36 -19.24
C VAL A 110 6.37 2.86 -19.45
N GLU A 111 5.85 2.48 -20.62
CA GLU A 111 5.57 1.08 -20.96
C GLU A 111 6.83 0.23 -20.84
N LYS A 112 7.93 0.70 -21.45
CA LYS A 112 9.22 0.01 -21.36
C LYS A 112 9.71 -0.07 -19.92
N TRP A 113 9.60 1.02 -19.16
CA TRP A 113 10.03 1.05 -17.76
C TRP A 113 9.24 0.07 -16.89
N LEU A 114 7.91 0.04 -17.01
CA LEU A 114 7.02 -0.88 -16.28
C LEU A 114 7.30 -2.35 -16.63
N LEU A 115 7.44 -2.66 -17.91
CA LEU A 115 7.73 -4.03 -18.39
C LEU A 115 9.07 -4.58 -17.87
N ASP A 116 10.02 -3.68 -17.63
CA ASP A 116 11.37 -4.02 -17.17
C ASP A 116 11.52 -3.89 -15.65
N LEU A 117 10.43 -3.69 -14.89
CA LEU A 117 10.49 -3.77 -13.44
C LEU A 117 10.72 -5.22 -12.99
N PRO A 118 11.56 -5.46 -11.96
CA PRO A 118 12.22 -4.48 -11.09
C PRO A 118 13.56 -3.95 -11.60
N GLU A 119 14.04 -4.46 -12.74
CA GLU A 119 15.38 -4.20 -13.28
C GLU A 119 15.63 -2.72 -13.59
N SER A 120 14.62 -2.06 -14.14
CA SER A 120 14.64 -0.65 -14.55
C SER A 120 14.61 0.35 -13.39
N PHE A 121 14.29 -0.09 -12.16
CA PHE A 121 13.93 0.82 -11.07
C PHE A 121 15.07 1.75 -10.62
N CYS A 122 16.29 1.23 -10.53
CA CYS A 122 17.47 2.03 -10.16
C CYS A 122 17.83 3.08 -11.23
N ASN A 123 17.36 2.90 -12.47
CA ASN A 123 17.62 3.80 -13.60
C ASN A 123 16.32 4.47 -14.07
N THR A 124 15.38 4.73 -13.15
CA THR A 124 14.08 5.28 -13.50
C THR A 124 14.21 6.64 -14.19
N PRO A 125 13.55 6.85 -15.34
CA PRO A 125 13.56 8.14 -16.03
C PRO A 125 13.09 9.28 -15.13
N LYS A 126 13.78 10.43 -15.18
CA LYS A 126 13.40 11.64 -14.44
C LYS A 126 11.95 12.08 -14.74
N SER A 127 11.48 11.87 -15.96
CA SER A 127 10.09 12.17 -16.32
C SER A 127 9.05 11.43 -15.46
N ILE A 128 9.42 10.30 -14.84
CA ILE A 128 8.55 9.47 -14.00
C ILE A 128 8.73 9.81 -12.51
N PHE A 129 9.98 9.91 -12.00
CA PHE A 129 10.25 10.04 -10.56
C PHE A 129 10.54 11.46 -10.06
N ASP A 130 10.88 12.40 -10.91
CA ASP A 130 11.36 13.71 -10.45
C ASP A 130 10.32 14.45 -9.60
N LEU A 131 9.04 14.37 -9.96
CA LEU A 131 7.95 14.96 -9.16
C LEU A 131 7.84 14.35 -7.76
N PRO A 132 7.60 13.03 -7.59
CA PRO A 132 7.50 12.45 -6.25
C PRO A 132 8.83 12.56 -5.47
N ALA A 133 9.99 12.38 -6.13
CA ALA A 133 11.30 12.39 -5.47
C ALA A 133 11.67 13.77 -4.92
N THR A 134 11.24 14.85 -5.58
CA THR A 134 11.47 16.23 -5.14
C THR A 134 10.30 16.83 -4.36
N SER A 135 9.24 16.06 -4.13
CA SER A 135 8.08 16.52 -3.35
C SER A 135 8.39 16.55 -1.84
N PRO A 136 7.72 17.42 -1.07
CA PRO A 136 7.83 17.42 0.38
C PRO A 136 7.48 16.08 1.03
N LEU A 137 6.66 15.24 0.38
CA LEU A 137 6.33 13.90 0.87
C LEU A 137 7.57 13.02 1.07
N CYS A 138 8.52 13.05 0.12
CA CYS A 138 9.75 12.24 0.18
C CYS A 138 10.94 13.00 0.81
N LEU A 139 11.02 14.32 0.61
CA LEU A 139 12.15 15.13 1.11
C LEU A 139 12.09 15.36 2.62
N LYS A 140 10.89 15.50 3.19
CA LYS A 140 10.72 15.73 4.63
C LYS A 140 10.98 14.42 5.39
N ARG A 141 11.90 14.46 6.37
CA ARG A 141 12.32 13.29 7.14
C ARG A 141 11.83 13.27 8.60
N ASP A 142 11.03 14.27 8.97
CA ASP A 142 10.52 14.54 10.31
C ASP A 142 9.00 14.76 10.30
N TRP A 143 8.26 13.96 9.50
CA TRP A 143 6.81 13.97 9.53
C TRP A 143 6.27 13.67 10.94
N ASN A 144 6.87 12.72 11.66
CA ASN A 144 6.50 12.33 13.04
C ASN A 144 4.98 12.16 13.21
N ILE A 145 4.39 11.29 12.39
CA ILE A 145 2.96 11.03 12.35
C ILE A 145 2.63 9.70 13.03
N ASN A 146 1.60 9.70 13.87
CA ASN A 146 1.06 8.51 14.50
C ASN A 146 -0.36 8.25 14.00
N PHE A 147 -0.66 6.98 13.79
CA PHE A 147 -1.98 6.51 13.41
C PHE A 147 -2.56 5.56 14.46
N CYS A 148 -3.83 5.75 14.75
CA CYS A 148 -4.67 4.81 15.47
C CYS A 148 -5.49 3.97 14.47
N PHE A 149 -5.90 2.78 14.90
CA PHE A 149 -6.90 1.99 14.19
C PHE A 149 -8.26 2.71 14.20
N ASP A 150 -8.92 2.78 13.04
CA ASP A 150 -10.23 3.42 12.82
C ASP A 150 -11.32 2.40 12.39
N GLY A 151 -10.97 1.11 12.32
CA GLY A 151 -11.91 0.06 11.92
C GLY A 151 -11.49 -0.67 10.65
N LEU A 152 -11.95 -1.90 10.54
CA LEU A 152 -11.98 -2.67 9.31
C LEU A 152 -13.01 -2.11 8.35
N LYS A 153 -12.66 -2.05 7.07
CA LYS A 153 -13.55 -1.63 5.99
C LYS A 153 -13.34 -2.52 4.77
N VAL A 154 -14.42 -2.86 4.08
CA VAL A 154 -14.36 -3.38 2.71
C VAL A 154 -14.36 -2.18 1.77
N TRP A 155 -13.22 -1.87 1.17
CA TRP A 155 -13.08 -0.70 0.30
C TRP A 155 -13.27 -1.09 -1.16
N ASN A 156 -14.06 -0.29 -1.88
CA ASN A 156 -14.31 -0.42 -3.32
C ASN A 156 -14.73 -1.84 -3.71
N ASN A 157 -15.50 -2.51 -2.83
CA ASN A 157 -15.95 -3.90 -2.99
C ASN A 157 -14.84 -4.88 -3.43
N SER A 158 -13.59 -4.66 -3.01
CA SER A 158 -12.47 -5.46 -3.54
C SER A 158 -11.31 -5.71 -2.58
N VAL A 159 -11.19 -4.94 -1.49
CA VAL A 159 -10.10 -5.08 -0.53
C VAL A 159 -10.63 -4.96 0.90
N LEU A 160 -10.14 -5.82 1.81
CA LEU A 160 -10.32 -5.63 3.24
C LEU A 160 -9.14 -4.83 3.78
N VAL A 161 -9.42 -3.72 4.45
CA VAL A 161 -8.39 -2.83 4.99
C VAL A 161 -8.59 -2.62 6.49
N ALA A 162 -7.50 -2.41 7.20
CA ALA A 162 -7.51 -1.71 8.49
C ALA A 162 -7.40 -0.21 8.20
N ALA A 163 -8.51 0.52 8.31
CA ALA A 163 -8.51 1.96 8.18
C ALA A 163 -7.79 2.59 9.38
N LEU A 164 -7.14 3.71 9.11
CA LEU A 164 -6.35 4.45 10.10
C LEU A 164 -6.86 5.88 10.19
N ARG A 165 -6.66 6.48 11.36
CA ARG A 165 -6.86 7.91 11.61
C ARG A 165 -5.65 8.48 12.35
N PRO A 166 -5.25 9.74 12.12
CA PRO A 166 -4.20 10.34 12.93
C PRO A 166 -4.59 10.35 14.41
N ASP A 167 -3.61 10.20 15.29
CA ASP A 167 -3.82 10.52 16.71
C ASP A 167 -4.00 12.04 16.90
N GLU A 168 -4.40 12.46 18.10
CA GLU A 168 -4.69 13.88 18.38
C GLU A 168 -3.50 14.81 18.11
N ASN A 169 -2.28 14.33 18.38
CA ASN A 169 -1.04 15.09 18.17
C ASN A 169 -0.63 15.17 16.69
N SER A 170 -1.18 14.28 15.86
CA SER A 170 -0.82 14.11 14.45
C SER A 170 -1.77 14.81 13.49
N ILE A 171 -2.87 15.39 13.96
CA ILE A 171 -3.91 15.98 13.09
C ILE A 171 -3.34 17.06 12.17
N SER A 172 -2.63 18.05 12.71
CA SER A 172 -2.09 19.17 11.91
C SER A 172 -1.03 18.72 10.90
N VAL A 173 -0.19 17.77 11.29
CA VAL A 173 0.80 17.14 10.41
C VAL A 173 0.10 16.36 9.29
N PHE A 174 -0.95 15.62 9.61
CA PHE A 174 -1.73 14.85 8.65
C PHE A 174 -2.45 15.76 7.64
N GLU A 175 -2.99 16.89 8.08
CA GLU A 175 -3.59 17.91 7.21
C GLU A 175 -2.55 18.48 6.24
N GLN A 176 -1.37 18.87 6.74
CA GLN A 176 -0.26 19.33 5.89
C GLN A 176 0.12 18.27 4.86
N LEU A 177 0.30 17.02 5.30
CA LEU A 177 0.65 15.90 4.44
C LEU A 177 -0.41 15.61 3.36
N SER A 178 -1.70 15.77 3.70
CA SER A 178 -2.82 15.59 2.77
C SER A 178 -2.86 16.70 1.71
N GLU A 179 -2.50 17.93 2.08
CA GLU A 179 -2.36 19.05 1.16
C GLU A 179 -1.17 18.81 0.19
N GLU A 180 -0.01 18.39 0.71
CA GLU A 180 1.14 18.04 -0.12
C GLU A 180 0.84 16.89 -1.11
N ARG A 181 0.06 15.89 -0.70
CA ARG A 181 -0.47 14.86 -1.62
C ARG A 181 -1.33 15.46 -2.73
N SER A 182 -2.21 16.40 -2.39
CA SER A 182 -3.11 17.03 -3.35
C SER A 182 -2.32 17.83 -4.39
N GLN A 183 -1.31 18.58 -3.96
CA GLN A 183 -0.42 19.32 -4.85
C GLN A 183 0.43 18.40 -5.73
N LEU A 184 0.88 17.25 -5.20
CA LEU A 184 1.57 16.25 -6.02
C LEU A 184 0.65 15.63 -7.07
N ASN A 185 -0.60 15.32 -6.72
CA ASN A 185 -1.62 14.84 -7.66
C ASN A 185 -1.80 15.82 -8.82
N GLU A 186 -1.97 17.11 -8.53
CA GLU A 186 -2.14 18.16 -9.54
C GLU A 186 -0.92 18.24 -10.48
N LYS A 187 0.29 18.28 -9.93
CA LYS A 187 1.53 18.31 -10.73
C LYS A 187 1.70 17.08 -11.63
N VAL A 188 1.31 15.90 -11.12
CA VAL A 188 1.38 14.65 -11.90
C VAL A 188 0.31 14.62 -12.98
N HIS A 189 -0.90 15.11 -12.68
CA HIS A 189 -1.97 15.26 -13.67
C HIS A 189 -1.52 16.20 -14.80
N ASP A 190 -1.00 17.38 -14.48
CA ASP A 190 -0.53 18.36 -15.47
C ASP A 190 0.60 17.82 -16.36
N ARG A 191 1.47 16.96 -15.81
CA ARG A 191 2.60 16.40 -16.56
C ARG A 191 2.23 15.17 -17.37
N LEU A 192 1.50 14.24 -16.79
CA LEU A 192 1.30 12.90 -17.35
C LEU A 192 -0.14 12.65 -17.82
N ASN A 193 -1.08 13.55 -17.52
CA ASN A 193 -2.51 13.43 -17.80
C ASN A 193 -3.12 12.16 -17.17
N ILE A 194 -2.77 11.92 -15.91
CA ILE A 194 -3.29 10.81 -15.11
C ILE A 194 -3.73 11.30 -13.74
N ASP A 195 -4.85 10.77 -13.29
CA ASP A 195 -5.26 10.86 -11.90
C ASP A 195 -4.68 9.66 -11.16
N THR A 196 -3.73 9.89 -10.28
CA THR A 196 -3.08 8.81 -9.52
C THR A 196 -3.90 8.39 -8.30
N ASP A 197 -4.34 9.36 -7.51
CA ASP A 197 -4.98 9.15 -6.21
C ASP A 197 -6.13 10.14 -6.00
N THR A 198 -7.07 9.79 -5.12
CA THR A 198 -8.14 10.71 -4.73
C THR A 198 -7.62 11.86 -3.87
N LYS A 199 -8.26 13.03 -3.98
CA LYS A 199 -7.98 14.21 -3.15
C LYS A 199 -8.11 13.89 -1.66
N ALA A 200 -9.23 13.27 -1.27
CA ALA A 200 -9.39 12.76 0.09
C ALA A 200 -8.38 11.64 0.35
N TYR A 201 -7.59 11.79 1.41
CA TYR A 201 -6.67 10.77 1.88
C TYR A 201 -7.32 9.94 2.98
N THR A 202 -7.25 8.62 2.85
CA THR A 202 -7.66 7.70 3.93
C THR A 202 -6.54 6.69 4.15
N PRO A 203 -5.65 6.92 5.13
CA PRO A 203 -4.55 6.01 5.42
C PRO A 203 -5.11 4.66 5.86
N HIS A 204 -4.47 3.59 5.40
CA HIS A 204 -4.93 2.24 5.68
C HIS A 204 -3.82 1.22 5.47
N VAL A 205 -3.98 0.05 6.09
CA VAL A 205 -3.21 -1.16 5.79
C VAL A 205 -4.12 -2.12 5.03
N SER A 206 -3.72 -2.54 3.83
CA SER A 206 -4.43 -3.61 3.12
C SER A 206 -4.15 -4.95 3.79
N LEU A 207 -5.20 -5.70 4.14
CA LEU A 207 -5.09 -7.02 4.78
C LEU A 207 -5.26 -8.18 3.79
N GLY A 208 -5.89 -7.90 2.65
CA GLY A 208 -6.10 -8.86 1.58
C GLY A 208 -7.17 -8.40 0.61
N TYR A 209 -7.30 -9.15 -0.49
CA TYR A 209 -8.18 -8.79 -1.60
C TYR A 209 -9.22 -9.88 -1.82
N PHE A 210 -10.45 -9.47 -2.11
CA PHE A 210 -11.50 -10.39 -2.55
C PHE A 210 -11.32 -10.66 -4.03
N ALA A 211 -11.49 -11.92 -4.44
CA ALA A 211 -11.37 -12.29 -5.85
C ALA A 211 -12.45 -11.67 -6.74
N ASN A 212 -13.60 -11.28 -6.18
CA ASN A 212 -14.67 -10.58 -6.88
C ASN A 212 -15.52 -9.74 -5.92
N GLU A 213 -16.38 -8.90 -6.49
CA GLU A 213 -17.25 -7.98 -5.74
C GLU A 213 -18.28 -8.70 -4.88
N GLU A 214 -18.82 -9.83 -5.34
CA GLU A 214 -19.80 -10.62 -4.58
C GLU A 214 -19.21 -11.13 -3.26
N GLY A 215 -17.96 -11.61 -3.29
CA GLY A 215 -17.21 -12.02 -2.10
C GLY A 215 -17.04 -10.88 -1.11
N ALA A 216 -16.67 -9.70 -1.62
CA ALA A 216 -16.53 -8.49 -0.82
C ALA A 216 -17.87 -8.02 -0.20
N GLN A 217 -18.95 -8.05 -0.98
CA GLN A 217 -20.30 -7.71 -0.51
C GLN A 217 -20.78 -8.68 0.57
N ARG A 218 -20.51 -9.99 0.44
CA ARG A 218 -20.82 -10.94 1.52
C ARG A 218 -20.02 -10.60 2.78
N ALA A 219 -18.72 -10.37 2.64
CA ALA A 219 -17.85 -10.03 3.77
C ALA A 219 -18.27 -8.74 4.48
N SER A 220 -18.78 -7.72 3.76
CA SER A 220 -19.17 -6.45 4.37
C SER A 220 -20.26 -6.59 5.44
N HIS A 221 -21.08 -7.65 5.38
CA HIS A 221 -22.10 -7.94 6.39
C HIS A 221 -21.53 -8.43 7.73
N PHE A 222 -20.26 -8.85 7.76
CA PHE A 222 -19.58 -9.37 8.96
C PHE A 222 -18.55 -8.40 9.52
N VAL A 223 -18.26 -7.30 8.82
CA VAL A 223 -17.21 -6.34 9.21
C VAL A 223 -17.46 -5.74 10.60
N ASP A 224 -18.72 -5.46 10.95
CA ASP A 224 -19.06 -4.91 12.27
C ASP A 224 -18.75 -5.90 13.41
N GLU A 225 -18.98 -7.20 13.19
CA GLU A 225 -18.61 -8.25 14.13
C GLU A 225 -17.09 -8.35 14.26
N TRP A 226 -16.37 -8.38 13.14
CA TRP A 226 -14.91 -8.46 13.13
C TRP A 226 -14.29 -7.24 13.83
N ASN A 227 -14.87 -6.07 13.63
CA ASN A 227 -14.45 -4.82 14.26
C ASN A 227 -14.44 -4.85 15.78
N GLN A 228 -15.28 -5.66 16.43
CA GLN A 228 -15.29 -5.77 17.88
C GLN A 228 -13.95 -6.27 18.42
N TRP A 229 -13.39 -7.31 17.78
CA TRP A 229 -12.09 -7.85 18.19
C TRP A 229 -10.95 -6.89 17.83
N PHE A 230 -10.92 -6.40 16.60
CA PHE A 230 -9.82 -5.54 16.13
C PHE A 230 -9.75 -4.22 16.90
N SER A 231 -10.90 -3.58 17.19
CA SER A 231 -10.93 -2.34 17.97
C SER A 231 -10.33 -2.53 19.35
N ASN A 232 -10.69 -3.62 20.04
CA ASN A 232 -10.15 -3.93 21.37
C ASN A 232 -8.66 -4.26 21.31
N ALA A 233 -8.22 -5.04 20.32
CA ALA A 233 -6.82 -5.45 20.20
C ALA A 233 -5.89 -4.29 19.81
N CYS A 234 -6.37 -3.34 19.01
CA CYS A 234 -5.59 -2.20 18.52
C CYS A 234 -5.67 -0.95 19.41
N GLN A 235 -6.54 -0.91 20.43
CA GLN A 235 -6.87 0.30 21.21
C GLN A 235 -5.64 1.09 21.70
N ASP A 236 -4.63 0.40 22.23
CA ASP A 236 -3.43 1.02 22.83
C ASP A 236 -2.18 0.95 21.93
N ASN A 237 -2.35 0.60 20.65
CA ASN A 237 -1.22 0.45 19.73
C ASN A 237 -1.29 1.53 18.66
N LEU A 238 -0.17 2.24 18.50
CA LEU A 238 0.03 3.24 17.47
C LEU A 238 0.89 2.68 16.35
N LEU A 239 0.63 3.16 15.13
CA LEU A 239 1.50 2.96 13.98
C LEU A 239 2.16 4.30 13.65
N SER A 240 3.48 4.38 13.85
CA SER A 240 4.25 5.63 13.78
C SER A 240 5.19 5.68 12.59
N PHE A 241 5.28 6.84 11.95
CA PHE A 241 6.13 7.09 10.80
C PHE A 241 6.82 8.45 10.86
N ASN A 242 8.10 8.51 10.49
CA ASN A 242 8.85 9.77 10.44
C ASN A 242 9.12 10.25 9.02
N ASN A 243 9.12 9.34 8.05
CA ASN A 243 9.44 9.65 6.66
C ASN A 243 8.78 8.65 5.71
N ALA A 244 8.88 8.93 4.42
CA ALA A 244 8.36 8.11 3.35
C ALA A 244 9.35 8.08 2.19
N ASP A 245 9.34 7.01 1.41
CA ASP A 245 10.18 6.85 0.23
C ASP A 245 9.40 6.24 -0.94
N ILE A 246 10.00 6.32 -2.12
CA ILE A 246 9.48 5.70 -3.34
C ILE A 246 9.82 4.21 -3.34
N TYR A 247 8.79 3.37 -3.48
CA TYR A 247 8.91 1.92 -3.68
C TYR A 247 8.34 1.54 -5.04
N GLY A 248 9.05 0.70 -5.75
CA GLY A 248 8.54 -0.05 -6.91
C GLY A 248 7.77 -1.27 -6.44
N LEU A 249 6.87 -1.72 -7.30
CA LEU A 249 6.12 -2.95 -7.10
C LEU A 249 5.95 -3.71 -8.42
N THR A 250 5.85 -5.04 -8.32
CA THR A 250 5.59 -5.95 -9.45
C THR A 250 4.29 -6.74 -9.27
N ASP A 251 3.80 -6.82 -8.03
CA ASP A 251 2.51 -7.40 -7.64
C ASP A 251 2.10 -6.80 -6.27
N MET A 252 1.10 -7.38 -5.60
CA MET A 252 0.63 -6.90 -4.29
C MET A 252 1.45 -7.37 -3.08
N VAL A 253 2.51 -8.15 -3.29
CA VAL A 253 3.38 -8.68 -2.24
C VAL A 253 4.86 -8.37 -2.41
N THR A 254 5.24 -7.82 -3.55
CA THR A 254 6.62 -7.55 -3.91
C THR A 254 6.83 -6.05 -4.03
N PHE A 255 7.43 -5.46 -2.99
CA PHE A 255 7.77 -4.03 -2.93
C PHE A 255 9.28 -3.88 -2.73
N PHE A 256 9.88 -2.93 -3.44
CA PHE A 256 11.32 -2.72 -3.40
C PHE A 256 11.68 -1.25 -3.54
N LYS A 257 12.80 -0.83 -2.97
CA LYS A 257 13.33 0.52 -3.12
C LYS A 257 14.80 0.50 -3.49
N ALA A 258 15.25 1.58 -4.13
CA ALA A 258 16.67 1.80 -4.40
C ALA A 258 17.38 2.20 -3.09
N VAL A 259 18.67 1.89 -3.02
CA VAL A 259 19.57 2.45 -2.00
C VAL A 259 20.22 3.68 -2.62
N ASP A 260 20.09 4.83 -1.96
CA ASP A 260 20.86 6.01 -2.34
C ASP A 260 22.35 5.72 -2.10
N ASN A 261 23.18 5.85 -3.14
CA ASN A 261 24.64 5.77 -3.01
C ASN A 261 25.22 7.06 -2.42
#